data_AF-A0A832JLV4-F1
#
_entry.id   AF-A0A832JLV4-F1
#
_cell.length_a   1.000
_cell.length_b   1.000
_cell.length_c   1.000
_cell.angle_alpha   90.00
_cell.angle_beta   90.00
_cell.angle_gamma   90.00
#
_symmetry.space_group_name_H-M   'P 1'
#
loop_
_entity.id
_entity.type
_entity.pdbx_description
1 polymer ?
#
loop_
_entity_poly.entity_id
_entity_poly.type
_entity_poly.pdbx_seq_one_letter_code
_entity_poly.pdbx_strand_id
1 'polypeptide(L)'
;MDYAMTGHPIVYFLIKEGVPLHDTGFFTPWKKLLELGKIPKTREATEKLMEESIERLARANAARLLILAEDCYRAMVDSTLALLMLMDFDPVLPNQLYGAVKELLVKPGFLEEEYANWLNEVIQLRKEITTRKILRVNIDTWIERAENYVEKIFELKEKMEIVKKHIILERTYEVMVKSVAEALKTLHKLPEETRPEEVEENLGVSLKEAFKRDFIDTGRISERYLELWTTVEELKKEVIDCKHFKN
;
A
#
# COMPACT_ATOMS: atom_id res chain seq x y z
N MET A 1 -59.03 -21.68 -26.73
CA MET A 1 -57.59 -21.36 -26.85
C MET A 1 -57.27 -19.95 -26.38
N ASP A 2 -58.13 -18.97 -26.68
CA ASP A 2 -57.89 -17.56 -26.36
C ASP A 2 -57.66 -17.26 -24.88
N TYR A 3 -58.34 -17.97 -23.96
CA TYR A 3 -58.16 -17.76 -22.52
C TYR A 3 -56.73 -18.03 -22.03
N ALA A 4 -56.02 -19.00 -22.61
CA ALA A 4 -54.63 -19.28 -22.24
C ALA A 4 -53.66 -18.24 -22.84
N MET A 5 -53.89 -17.83 -24.09
CA MET A 5 -53.05 -16.84 -24.78
C MET A 5 -53.21 -15.42 -24.22
N THR A 6 -54.40 -15.07 -23.74
CA THR A 6 -54.71 -13.76 -23.14
C THR A 6 -54.38 -13.69 -21.65
N GLY A 7 -54.00 -14.81 -21.03
CA GLY A 7 -53.73 -14.89 -19.59
C GLY A 7 -54.99 -14.71 -18.73
N HIS A 8 -56.13 -15.24 -19.18
CA HIS A 8 -57.40 -15.09 -18.48
C HIS A 8 -57.35 -15.70 -17.06
N PRO A 9 -57.90 -15.04 -16.03
CA PRO A 9 -57.76 -15.45 -14.62
C PRO A 9 -58.14 -16.91 -14.31
N ILE A 10 -59.10 -17.48 -15.06
CA ILE A 10 -59.49 -18.89 -14.93
C ILE A 10 -58.31 -19.85 -15.16
N VAL A 11 -57.44 -19.56 -16.13
CA VAL A 11 -56.27 -20.39 -16.44
C VAL A 11 -55.25 -20.33 -15.31
N TYR A 12 -55.07 -19.14 -14.71
CA TYR A 12 -54.23 -18.97 -13.52
C TYR A 12 -54.74 -19.80 -12.34
N PHE A 13 -56.04 -19.71 -12.01
CA PHE A 13 -56.61 -20.48 -10.91
C PHE A 13 -56.53 -21.99 -11.15
N LEU A 14 -56.71 -22.44 -12.40
CA LEU A 14 -56.57 -23.85 -12.77
C LEU A 14 -55.15 -24.38 -12.52
N ILE A 15 -54.11 -23.61 -12.87
CA ILE A 15 -52.71 -24.02 -12.65
C ILE A 15 -52.35 -23.95 -11.16
N LYS A 16 -52.86 -22.94 -10.45
CA LYS A 16 -52.59 -22.71 -9.03
C LYS A 16 -53.21 -23.77 -8.12
N GLU A 17 -54.53 -23.93 -8.20
CA GLU A 17 -55.30 -24.80 -7.32
C GLU A 17 -55.44 -26.23 -7.86
N GLY A 18 -55.13 -26.44 -9.14
CA GLY A 18 -55.25 -27.75 -9.77
C GLY A 18 -54.29 -28.78 -9.16
N VAL A 19 -54.82 -29.96 -8.91
CA VAL A 19 -54.07 -31.18 -8.58
C VAL A 19 -54.24 -32.16 -9.75
N PRO A 20 -53.17 -32.50 -10.48
CA PRO A 20 -53.30 -33.39 -11.63
C PRO A 20 -53.54 -34.84 -11.16
N LEU A 21 -54.59 -35.47 -11.67
CA LEU A 21 -54.83 -36.91 -11.46
C LEU A 21 -53.92 -37.78 -12.35
N HIS A 22 -53.57 -37.28 -13.53
CA HIS A 22 -52.63 -37.88 -14.46
C HIS A 22 -51.93 -36.75 -15.25
N ASP A 23 -50.60 -36.69 -15.22
CA ASP A 23 -49.80 -35.68 -15.92
C ASP A 23 -48.64 -36.36 -16.66
N THR A 24 -48.54 -36.14 -17.98
CA THR A 24 -47.44 -36.64 -18.82
C THR A 24 -46.27 -35.65 -18.90
N GLY A 25 -46.25 -34.63 -18.04
CA GLY A 25 -45.20 -33.61 -17.97
C GLY A 25 -45.61 -32.24 -18.52
N PHE A 26 -46.90 -31.97 -18.71
CA PHE A 26 -47.39 -30.67 -19.12
C PHE A 26 -47.72 -29.80 -17.90
N PHE A 27 -48.47 -30.31 -16.92
CA PHE A 27 -49.01 -29.49 -15.82
C PHE A 27 -47.96 -29.15 -14.76
N THR A 28 -47.14 -30.13 -14.38
CA THR A 28 -46.12 -30.00 -13.34
C THR A 28 -45.09 -28.88 -13.62
N PRO A 29 -44.56 -28.73 -14.85
CA PRO A 29 -43.68 -27.60 -15.18
C PRO A 29 -44.35 -26.24 -15.06
N TRP A 30 -45.61 -26.09 -15.50
CA TRP A 30 -46.34 -24.82 -15.39
C TRP A 30 -46.62 -24.44 -13.94
N LYS A 31 -46.96 -25.41 -13.10
CA LYS A 31 -47.13 -25.19 -11.66
C LYS A 31 -45.82 -24.76 -10.98
N LYS A 32 -44.69 -25.41 -11.31
CA LYS A 32 -43.37 -24.98 -10.84
C LYS A 32 -43.00 -23.57 -11.32
N LEU A 33 -43.27 -23.23 -12.58
CA LEU A 33 -43.02 -21.89 -13.11
C LEU A 33 -43.90 -20.84 -12.42
N LEU A 34 -45.14 -21.18 -12.09
CA LEU A 34 -46.05 -20.34 -11.32
C LEU A 34 -45.52 -20.10 -9.90
N GLU A 35 -45.14 -21.16 -9.19
CA GLU A 35 -44.55 -21.11 -7.83
C GLU A 35 -43.24 -20.31 -7.80
N LEU A 36 -42.43 -20.40 -8.86
CA LEU A 36 -41.21 -19.61 -9.02
C LEU A 36 -41.46 -18.16 -9.45
N GLY A 37 -42.73 -17.74 -9.66
CA GLY A 37 -43.11 -16.41 -10.11
C GLY A 37 -42.62 -16.09 -11.54
N LYS A 38 -42.41 -17.10 -12.39
CA LYS A 38 -41.89 -16.95 -13.76
C LYS A 38 -43.01 -16.70 -14.79
N ILE A 39 -44.28 -16.75 -14.39
CA ILE A 39 -45.42 -16.37 -15.23
C ILE A 39 -45.70 -14.86 -15.05
N PRO A 40 -45.62 -14.04 -16.11
CA PRO A 40 -45.84 -12.60 -16.01
C PRO A 40 -47.23 -12.24 -15.48
N LYS A 41 -47.33 -11.15 -14.70
CA LYS A 41 -48.58 -10.57 -14.13
C LYS A 41 -49.24 -11.36 -12.99
N THR A 42 -48.59 -12.40 -12.46
CA THR A 42 -49.11 -13.08 -11.26
C THR A 42 -48.79 -12.28 -10.00
N ARG A 43 -49.59 -12.49 -8.95
CA ARG A 43 -49.34 -11.90 -7.63
C ARG A 43 -47.96 -12.34 -7.12
N GLU A 44 -47.62 -13.61 -7.29
CA GLU A 44 -46.35 -14.21 -6.90
C GLU A 44 -45.16 -13.61 -7.68
N ALA A 45 -45.31 -13.37 -8.98
CA ALA A 45 -44.27 -12.69 -9.78
C ALA A 45 -44.05 -11.24 -9.33
N THR A 46 -45.12 -10.55 -8.92
CA THR A 46 -45.05 -9.17 -8.42
C THR A 46 -44.38 -9.12 -7.05
N GLU A 47 -44.81 -9.97 -6.11
CA GLU A 47 -44.22 -10.11 -4.77
C GLU A 47 -42.73 -10.48 -4.87
N LYS A 48 -42.39 -11.45 -5.72
CA LYS A 48 -40.99 -11.81 -6.00
C LYS A 48 -40.16 -10.66 -6.55
N LEU A 49 -40.68 -9.89 -7.51
CA LEU A 49 -39.97 -8.72 -8.03
C LEU A 49 -39.75 -7.64 -6.95
N MET A 50 -40.72 -7.47 -6.04
CA MET A 50 -40.58 -6.56 -4.90
C MET A 50 -39.53 -7.05 -3.90
N GLU A 51 -39.54 -8.34 -3.54
CA GLU A 51 -38.51 -8.96 -2.69
C GLU A 51 -37.11 -8.83 -3.31
N GLU A 52 -36.96 -9.18 -4.58
CA GLU A 52 -35.71 -9.03 -5.32
C GLU A 52 -35.22 -7.57 -5.34
N SER A 53 -36.13 -6.59 -5.42
CA SER A 53 -35.76 -5.17 -5.39
C SER A 53 -35.13 -4.77 -4.05
N ILE A 54 -35.67 -5.28 -2.93
CA ILE A 54 -35.14 -5.05 -1.58
C ILE A 54 -33.78 -5.74 -1.43
N GLU A 55 -33.65 -6.98 -1.90
CA GLU A 55 -32.39 -7.72 -1.88
C GLU A 55 -31.30 -7.03 -2.70
N ARG A 56 -31.64 -6.45 -3.86
CA ARG A 56 -30.70 -5.68 -4.70
C ARG A 56 -30.17 -4.46 -3.95
N LEU A 57 -31.02 -3.73 -3.23
CA LEU A 57 -30.59 -2.61 -2.39
C LEU A 57 -29.72 -3.07 -1.22
N ALA A 58 -30.07 -4.18 -0.57
CA ALA A 58 -29.25 -4.76 0.50
C ALA A 58 -27.86 -5.17 -0.01
N ARG A 59 -27.79 -5.79 -1.20
CA ARG A 59 -26.53 -6.14 -1.87
C ARG A 59 -25.68 -4.91 -2.20
N ALA A 60 -26.30 -3.85 -2.73
CA ALA A 60 -25.60 -2.60 -3.02
C ALA A 60 -24.97 -2.00 -1.75
N ASN A 61 -25.71 -2.00 -0.62
CA ASN A 61 -25.19 -1.53 0.66
C ASN A 61 -24.07 -2.44 1.20
N ALA A 62 -24.18 -3.76 1.04
CA ALA A 62 -23.13 -4.68 1.46
C ALA A 62 -21.83 -4.49 0.65
N ALA A 63 -21.93 -4.32 -0.67
CA ALA A 63 -20.77 -4.04 -1.53
C ALA A 63 -20.09 -2.73 -1.13
N ARG A 64 -20.89 -1.70 -0.84
CA ARG A 64 -20.46 -0.41 -0.30
C ARG A 64 -19.63 -0.56 0.98
N LEU A 65 -20.10 -1.34 1.95
CA LEU A 65 -19.34 -1.59 3.19
C LEU A 65 -18.07 -2.41 2.96
N LEU A 66 -18.09 -3.33 2.00
CA LEU A 66 -16.91 -4.13 1.63
C LEU A 66 -15.79 -3.26 1.07
N ILE A 67 -16.11 -2.31 0.19
CA ILE A 67 -15.13 -1.34 -0.36
C ILE A 67 -14.40 -0.62 0.78
N LEU A 68 -15.13 -0.16 1.81
CA LEU A 68 -14.51 0.50 2.95
C LEU A 68 -13.68 -0.47 3.82
N ALA A 69 -14.28 -1.60 4.20
CA ALA A 69 -13.70 -2.52 5.19
C ALA A 69 -12.52 -3.32 4.65
N GLU A 70 -12.45 -3.50 3.33
CA GLU A 70 -11.41 -4.27 2.66
C GLU A 70 -10.50 -3.38 1.84
N ASP A 71 -11.02 -2.61 0.88
CA ASP A 71 -10.18 -1.89 -0.08
C ASP A 71 -9.56 -0.63 0.53
N CYS A 72 -10.37 0.30 1.05
CA CYS A 72 -9.86 1.54 1.67
C CYS A 72 -8.98 1.23 2.89
N TYR A 73 -9.43 0.30 3.74
CA TYR A 73 -8.67 -0.13 4.91
C TYR A 73 -7.30 -0.71 4.52
N ARG A 74 -7.24 -1.65 3.57
CA ARG A 74 -5.97 -2.27 3.15
C ARG A 74 -5.06 -1.26 2.47
N ALA A 75 -5.61 -0.40 1.61
CA ALA A 75 -4.82 0.64 0.94
C ALA A 75 -4.07 1.52 1.97
N MET A 76 -4.76 1.97 3.02
CA MET A 76 -4.14 2.80 4.06
C MET A 76 -3.17 2.01 4.94
N VAL A 77 -3.54 0.79 5.37
CA VAL A 77 -2.68 -0.03 6.23
C VAL A 77 -1.41 -0.50 5.51
N ASP A 78 -1.56 -1.03 4.30
CA ASP A 78 -0.46 -1.63 3.54
C ASP A 78 0.54 -0.56 3.07
N SER A 79 0.06 0.62 2.65
CA SER A 79 0.94 1.75 2.32
C SER A 79 1.75 2.21 3.55
N THR A 80 1.13 2.27 4.72
CA THR A 80 1.81 2.59 5.98
C THR A 80 2.86 1.54 6.33
N LEU A 81 2.51 0.27 6.26
CA LEU A 81 3.44 -0.83 6.57
C LEU A 81 4.63 -0.82 5.60
N ALA A 82 4.39 -0.58 4.32
CA ALA A 82 5.46 -0.45 3.33
C ALA A 82 6.41 0.71 3.66
N LEU A 83 5.89 1.86 4.10
CA LEU A 83 6.72 2.97 4.56
C LEU A 83 7.55 2.62 5.81
N LEU A 84 6.95 1.96 6.80
CA LEU A 84 7.67 1.52 8.00
C LEU A 84 8.78 0.52 7.65
N MET A 85 8.50 -0.44 6.76
CA MET A 85 9.50 -1.38 6.26
C MET A 85 10.65 -0.68 5.53
N LEU A 86 10.37 0.36 4.73
CA LEU A 86 11.41 1.16 4.08
C LEU A 86 12.33 1.82 5.12
N MET A 87 11.77 2.26 6.24
CA MET A 87 12.49 2.86 7.36
C MET A 87 13.18 1.83 8.28
N ASP A 88 13.25 0.56 7.86
CA ASP A 88 13.85 -0.56 8.59
C ASP A 88 13.15 -0.87 9.93
N PHE A 89 11.86 -0.55 10.05
CA PHE A 89 11.02 -0.99 11.17
C PHE A 89 10.26 -2.28 10.82
N ASP A 90 10.08 -3.14 11.82
CA ASP A 90 9.27 -4.35 11.68
C ASP A 90 7.79 -3.99 11.44
N PRO A 91 7.08 -4.77 10.59
CA PRO A 91 5.66 -4.58 10.38
C PRO A 91 4.89 -4.86 11.68
N VAL A 92 4.04 -3.91 12.07
CA VAL A 92 3.23 -3.99 13.30
C VAL A 92 1.83 -4.50 13.02
N LEU A 93 1.15 -4.98 14.06
CA LEU A 93 -0.25 -5.38 13.95
C LEU A 93 -1.15 -4.16 13.67
N PRO A 94 -2.25 -4.30 12.90
CA PRO A 94 -3.10 -3.16 12.56
C PRO A 94 -3.68 -2.39 13.75
N ASN A 95 -3.92 -3.05 14.89
CA ASN A 95 -4.38 -2.39 16.11
C ASN A 95 -3.31 -1.53 16.81
N GLN A 96 -2.03 -1.78 16.52
CA GLN A 96 -0.89 -1.03 17.06
C GLN A 96 -0.39 0.03 16.08
N LEU A 97 -0.79 -0.05 14.80
CA LEU A 97 -0.31 0.78 13.72
C LEU A 97 -0.54 2.29 13.96
N TYR A 98 -1.68 2.67 14.52
CA TYR A 98 -1.93 4.08 14.91
C TYR A 98 -0.88 4.62 15.90
N GLY A 99 -0.54 3.82 16.93
CA GLY A 99 0.47 4.20 17.90
C GLY A 99 1.85 4.32 17.25
N ALA A 100 2.23 3.35 16.43
CA ALA A 100 3.48 3.38 15.68
C ALA A 100 3.58 4.61 14.77
N VAL A 101 2.54 4.93 14.01
CA VAL A 101 2.49 6.12 13.15
C VAL A 101 2.62 7.41 13.96
N LYS A 102 1.95 7.52 15.11
CA LYS A 102 2.11 8.73 15.95
C LYS A 102 3.54 8.89 16.45
N GLU A 103 4.15 7.82 16.96
CA GLU A 103 5.51 7.87 17.50
C GLU A 103 6.57 8.11 16.43
N LEU A 104 6.46 7.43 15.28
CA LEU A 104 7.51 7.38 14.26
C LEU A 104 7.37 8.44 13.17
N LEU A 105 6.14 8.88 12.87
CA LEU A 105 5.87 9.81 11.76
C LEU A 105 5.32 11.15 12.23
N VAL A 106 4.37 11.17 13.16
CA VAL A 106 3.74 12.42 13.60
C VAL A 106 4.63 13.20 14.56
N LYS A 107 5.15 12.57 15.62
CA LYS A 107 6.02 13.24 16.60
C LYS A 107 7.28 13.86 15.96
N PRO A 108 7.97 13.19 15.01
CA PRO A 108 9.10 13.82 14.31
C PRO A 108 8.69 14.88 13.29
N GLY A 109 7.40 15.06 13.02
CA GLY A 109 6.87 16.06 12.09
C GLY A 109 6.88 15.64 10.62
N PHE A 110 6.97 14.34 10.33
CA PHE A 110 6.93 13.82 8.96
C PHE A 110 5.51 13.69 8.40
N LEU A 111 4.53 13.50 9.27
CA LEU A 111 3.12 13.32 8.91
C LEU A 111 2.23 14.16 9.83
N GLU A 112 1.21 14.79 9.26
CA GLU A 112 0.23 15.55 10.02
C GLU A 112 -0.67 14.63 10.85
N GLU A 113 -1.13 15.12 12.02
CA GLU A 113 -1.95 14.32 12.94
C GLU A 113 -3.28 13.87 12.34
N GLU A 114 -3.82 14.64 11.38
CA GLU A 114 -5.05 14.31 10.66
C GLU A 114 -4.97 12.95 9.95
N TYR A 115 -3.88 12.67 9.24
CA TYR A 115 -3.69 11.39 8.53
C TYR A 115 -3.63 10.23 9.53
N ALA A 116 -2.95 10.40 10.68
CA ALA A 116 -2.93 9.38 11.72
C ALA A 116 -4.32 9.12 12.30
N ASN A 117 -5.14 10.16 12.45
CA ASN A 117 -6.53 10.02 12.91
C ASN A 117 -7.39 9.27 11.88
N TRP A 118 -7.27 9.59 10.58
CA TRP A 118 -7.98 8.84 9.53
C TRP A 118 -7.60 7.36 9.53
N LEU A 119 -6.32 7.03 9.73
CA LEU A 119 -5.88 5.64 9.85
C LEU A 119 -6.53 4.94 11.05
N ASN A 120 -6.56 5.59 12.22
CA ASN A 120 -7.22 5.01 13.39
C ASN A 120 -8.72 4.81 13.15
N GLU A 121 -9.40 5.81 12.59
CA GLU A 121 -10.82 5.76 12.27
C GLU A 121 -11.15 4.61 11.31
N VAL A 122 -10.39 4.41 10.23
CA VAL A 122 -10.64 3.30 9.28
C VAL A 122 -10.43 1.93 9.94
N ILE A 123 -9.44 1.82 10.85
CA ILE A 123 -9.20 0.59 11.62
C ILE A 123 -10.39 0.28 12.54
N GLN A 124 -10.98 1.29 13.19
CA GLN A 124 -12.16 1.08 14.02
C GLN A 124 -13.40 0.76 13.18
N LEU A 125 -13.62 1.49 12.10
CA LEU A 125 -14.76 1.28 11.21
C LEU A 125 -14.79 -0.14 10.65
N ARG A 126 -13.64 -0.68 10.24
CA ARG A 126 -13.55 -2.09 9.80
C ARG A 126 -14.03 -3.07 10.88
N LYS A 127 -13.63 -2.86 12.14
CA LYS A 127 -14.08 -3.71 13.27
C LYS A 127 -15.58 -3.58 13.50
N GLU A 128 -16.12 -2.37 13.42
CA GLU A 128 -17.54 -2.10 13.61
C GLU A 128 -18.40 -2.68 12.49
N ILE A 129 -17.94 -2.62 11.24
CA ILE A 129 -18.58 -3.27 10.08
C ILE A 129 -18.55 -4.79 10.25
N THR A 130 -17.41 -5.37 10.64
CA THR A 130 -17.27 -6.82 10.84
C THR A 130 -18.17 -7.32 11.97
N THR A 131 -18.32 -6.54 13.03
CA THR A 131 -19.22 -6.84 14.17
C THR A 131 -20.68 -6.45 13.90
N ARG A 132 -21.02 -6.02 12.67
CA ARG A 132 -22.36 -5.60 12.22
C ARG A 132 -22.98 -4.47 13.04
N LYS A 133 -22.15 -3.64 13.70
CA LYS A 133 -22.61 -2.49 14.49
C LYS A 133 -22.95 -1.30 13.60
N ILE A 134 -22.28 -1.17 12.45
CA ILE A 134 -22.52 -0.11 11.47
C ILE A 134 -22.97 -0.72 10.15
N LEU A 135 -24.08 -0.18 9.61
CA LEU A 135 -24.66 -0.61 8.34
C LEU A 135 -24.68 0.50 7.28
N ARG A 136 -24.32 1.74 7.64
CA ARG A 136 -24.33 2.90 6.73
C ARG A 136 -23.16 3.82 7.04
N VAL A 137 -22.35 4.08 6.02
CA VAL A 137 -21.22 5.01 6.06
C VAL A 137 -21.19 5.78 4.73
N ASN A 138 -20.74 7.04 4.78
CA ASN A 138 -20.44 7.80 3.58
C ASN A 138 -19.11 7.30 2.97
N ILE A 139 -19.20 6.37 2.03
CA ILE A 139 -18.03 5.73 1.42
C ILE A 139 -17.28 6.67 0.49
N ASP A 140 -17.96 7.60 -0.15
CA ASP A 140 -17.31 8.52 -1.09
C ASP A 140 -16.29 9.39 -0.34
N THR A 141 -16.64 9.86 0.86
CA THR A 141 -15.71 10.54 1.77
C THR A 141 -14.53 9.65 2.21
N TRP A 142 -14.77 8.35 2.41
CA TRP A 142 -13.69 7.44 2.82
C TRP A 142 -12.75 7.07 1.69
N ILE A 143 -13.25 6.98 0.46
CA ILE A 143 -12.43 6.81 -0.74
C ILE A 143 -11.51 8.01 -0.88
N GLU A 144 -12.06 9.23 -0.83
CA GLU A 144 -11.27 10.47 -0.91
C GLU A 144 -10.21 10.57 0.20
N ARG A 145 -10.56 10.25 1.44
CA ARG A 145 -9.60 10.19 2.55
C ARG A 145 -8.51 9.15 2.33
N ALA A 146 -8.86 7.98 1.83
CA ALA A 146 -7.90 6.91 1.54
C ALA A 146 -6.96 7.30 0.39
N GLU A 147 -7.47 7.94 -0.66
CA GLU A 147 -6.67 8.47 -1.77
C GLU A 147 -5.66 9.50 -1.28
N ASN A 148 -6.12 10.54 -0.58
CA ASN A 148 -5.26 11.59 -0.01
C ASN A 148 -4.22 11.01 0.96
N TYR A 149 -4.63 10.04 1.79
CA TYR A 149 -3.72 9.36 2.72
C TYR A 149 -2.61 8.61 1.98
N VAL A 150 -2.98 7.80 0.99
CA VAL A 150 -2.04 6.99 0.22
C VAL A 150 -1.08 7.88 -0.55
N GLU A 151 -1.57 8.94 -1.21
CA GLU A 151 -0.72 9.93 -1.89
C GLU A 151 0.30 10.54 -0.94
N LYS A 152 -0.13 10.99 0.25
CA LYS A 152 0.77 11.55 1.26
C LYS A 152 1.84 10.57 1.72
N ILE A 153 1.48 9.30 1.90
CA ILE A 153 2.44 8.24 2.27
C ILE A 153 3.43 7.96 1.14
N PHE A 154 3.00 8.01 -0.13
CA PHE A 154 3.89 7.88 -1.28
C PHE A 154 4.89 9.04 -1.38
N GLU A 155 4.44 10.28 -1.21
CA GLU A 155 5.34 11.44 -1.14
C GLU A 155 6.38 11.28 -0.02
N LEU A 156 5.94 10.79 1.15
CA LEU A 156 6.82 10.58 2.28
C LEU A 156 7.82 9.44 2.01
N LYS A 157 7.38 8.36 1.36
CA LYS A 157 8.25 7.26 0.92
C LYS A 157 9.37 7.75 0.02
N GLU A 158 9.07 8.56 -0.99
CA GLU A 158 10.08 9.11 -1.90
C GLU A 158 11.12 9.97 -1.15
N LYS A 159 10.66 10.81 -0.22
CA LYS A 159 11.55 11.62 0.64
C LYS A 159 12.46 10.73 1.50
N MET A 160 11.93 9.65 2.07
CA MET A 160 12.68 8.72 2.91
C MET A 160 13.69 7.88 2.11
N GLU A 161 13.37 7.51 0.86
CA GLU A 161 14.32 6.81 -0.02
C GLU A 161 15.57 7.64 -0.32
N ILE A 162 15.39 8.94 -0.57
CA ILE A 162 16.51 9.86 -0.81
C ILE A 162 17.40 9.95 0.43
N VAL A 163 16.80 10.07 1.62
CA VAL A 163 17.53 10.11 2.90
C VAL A 163 18.30 8.81 3.13
N LYS A 164 17.69 7.65 2.86
CA LYS A 164 18.35 6.34 3.02
C LYS A 164 19.54 6.19 2.07
N LYS A 165 19.38 6.57 0.80
CA LYS A 165 20.47 6.59 -0.19
C LYS A 165 21.63 7.49 0.28
N HIS A 166 21.32 8.67 0.81
CA HIS A 166 22.32 9.59 1.35
C HIS A 166 23.11 8.97 2.51
N ILE A 167 22.43 8.35 3.49
CA ILE A 167 23.07 7.71 4.64
C ILE A 167 24.00 6.57 4.18
N ILE A 168 23.57 5.77 3.21
CA ILE A 168 24.39 4.69 2.64
C ILE A 168 25.63 5.28 1.96
N LEU A 169 25.47 6.30 1.12
CA LEU A 169 26.60 6.94 0.42
C LEU A 169 27.61 7.56 1.39
N GLU A 170 27.16 8.25 2.43
CA GLU A 170 28.05 8.82 3.45
C GLU A 170 28.85 7.71 4.17
N ARG A 171 28.19 6.63 4.58
CA ARG A 171 28.86 5.48 5.22
C ARG A 171 29.85 4.80 4.26
N THR A 172 29.48 4.61 3.00
CA THR A 172 30.37 4.03 1.98
C THR A 172 31.60 4.90 1.76
N TYR A 173 31.42 6.22 1.65
CA TYR A 173 32.52 7.17 1.52
C TYR A 173 33.44 7.15 2.74
N GLU A 174 32.88 7.15 3.95
CA GLU A 174 33.64 7.09 5.21
C GLU A 174 34.47 5.80 5.32
N VAL A 175 33.88 4.64 5.02
CA VAL A 175 34.59 3.35 5.03
C VAL A 175 35.70 3.32 3.98
N MET A 176 35.45 3.85 2.79
CA MET A 176 36.44 3.95 1.72
C MET A 176 37.64 4.80 2.15
N VAL A 177 37.39 6.01 2.69
CA VAL A 177 38.43 6.93 3.19
C VAL A 177 39.25 6.28 4.30
N LYS A 178 38.61 5.68 5.30
CA LYS A 178 39.31 5.02 6.42
C LYS A 178 40.17 3.85 5.94
N SER A 179 39.67 3.05 5.01
CA SER A 179 40.39 1.90 4.46
C SER A 179 41.66 2.33 3.70
N VAL A 180 41.55 3.39 2.89
CA VAL A 180 42.70 3.95 2.16
C VAL A 180 43.70 4.60 3.10
N ALA A 181 43.23 5.36 4.10
CA ALA A 181 44.10 5.94 5.11
C ALA A 181 44.88 4.85 5.87
N GLU A 182 44.23 3.75 6.24
CA GLU A 182 44.89 2.60 6.91
C GLU A 182 45.96 1.94 6.03
N ALA A 183 45.64 1.73 4.75
CA ALA A 183 46.58 1.17 3.79
C ALA A 183 47.81 2.08 3.60
N LEU A 184 47.61 3.40 3.50
CA LEU A 184 48.69 4.39 3.39
C LEU A 184 49.52 4.47 4.67
N LYS A 185 48.90 4.42 5.86
CA LYS A 185 49.61 4.35 7.15
C LYS A 185 50.56 3.17 7.20
N THR A 186 50.07 1.99 6.83
CA THR A 186 50.86 0.76 6.80
C THR A 186 52.01 0.87 5.80
N LEU A 187 51.76 1.46 4.64
CA LEU A 187 52.77 1.60 3.57
C LEU A 187 53.90 2.57 3.96
N HIS A 188 53.55 3.72 4.54
CA HIS A 188 54.49 4.77 4.94
C HIS A 188 55.03 4.60 6.38
N LYS A 189 54.62 3.53 7.07
CA LYS A 189 55.00 3.22 8.46
C LYS A 189 54.69 4.38 9.43
N LEU A 190 53.54 5.01 9.23
CA LEU A 190 53.04 6.06 10.13
C LEU A 190 52.56 5.44 11.45
N PRO A 191 52.51 6.21 12.55
CA PRO A 191 51.94 5.75 13.82
C PRO A 191 50.50 5.23 13.65
N GLU A 192 50.13 4.16 14.37
CA GLU A 192 48.79 3.57 14.27
C GLU A 192 47.67 4.55 14.67
N GLU A 193 47.97 5.46 15.60
CA GLU A 193 47.05 6.47 16.13
C GLU A 193 46.78 7.62 15.15
N THR A 194 47.51 7.71 14.02
CA THR A 194 47.36 8.79 13.05
C THR A 194 45.97 8.75 12.41
N ARG A 195 45.24 9.87 12.51
CA ARG A 195 43.89 10.01 11.94
C ARG A 195 43.92 10.19 10.42
N PRO A 196 42.84 9.89 9.69
CA PRO A 196 42.79 10.08 8.25
C PRO A 196 43.16 11.50 7.79
N GLU A 197 42.75 12.54 8.54
CA GLU A 197 43.08 13.93 8.23
C GLU A 197 44.59 14.21 8.41
N GLU A 198 45.20 13.62 9.44
CA GLU A 198 46.63 13.73 9.70
C GLU A 198 47.48 12.97 8.67
N VAL A 199 46.92 11.92 8.03
CA VAL A 199 47.60 11.22 6.92
C VAL A 199 47.77 12.14 5.72
N GLU A 200 46.76 12.96 5.39
CA GLU A 200 46.86 13.96 4.32
C GLU A 200 47.94 15.00 4.61
N GLU A 201 47.98 15.51 5.84
CA GLU A 201 49.00 16.47 6.28
C GLU A 201 50.42 15.90 6.23
N ASN A 202 50.60 14.66 6.69
CA ASN A 202 51.91 13.98 6.67
C ASN A 202 52.42 13.71 5.24
N LEU A 203 51.52 13.45 4.29
CA LEU A 203 51.86 13.14 2.91
C LEU A 203 51.91 14.39 2.00
N GLY A 204 51.33 15.52 2.44
CA GLY A 204 51.30 16.79 1.72
C GLY A 204 50.46 16.77 0.44
N VAL A 205 49.63 15.74 0.26
CA VAL A 205 48.73 15.53 -0.90
C VAL A 205 47.41 14.97 -0.40
N SER A 206 46.34 15.12 -1.18
CA SER A 206 45.03 14.55 -0.81
C SER A 206 45.09 13.02 -0.73
N LEU A 207 44.21 12.41 0.08
CA LEU A 207 44.12 10.95 0.20
C LEU A 207 43.90 10.27 -1.16
N LYS A 208 43.11 10.89 -2.04
CA LYS A 208 42.85 10.38 -3.39
C LYS A 208 44.11 10.37 -4.26
N GLU A 209 44.90 11.44 -4.21
CA GLU A 209 46.16 11.54 -4.95
C GLU A 209 47.24 10.60 -4.39
N ALA A 210 47.36 10.52 -3.05
CA ALA A 210 48.24 9.56 -2.38
C ALA A 210 47.88 8.12 -2.77
N PHE A 211 46.59 7.79 -2.78
CA PHE A 211 46.10 6.48 -3.20
C PHE A 211 46.48 6.17 -4.65
N LYS A 212 46.25 7.12 -5.56
CA LYS A 212 46.63 6.97 -6.97
C LYS A 212 48.15 6.72 -7.11
N ARG A 213 48.96 7.61 -6.54
CA ARG A 213 50.43 7.55 -6.63
C ARG A 213 50.99 6.25 -6.06
N ASP A 214 50.52 5.84 -4.88
CA ASP A 214 51.19 4.80 -4.10
C ASP A 214 50.63 3.39 -4.36
N PHE A 215 49.38 3.27 -4.83
CA PHE A 215 48.74 1.98 -5.09
C PHE A 215 48.37 1.74 -6.56
N ILE A 216 47.92 2.75 -7.30
CA ILE A 216 47.47 2.59 -8.69
C ILE A 216 48.67 2.67 -9.64
N ASP A 217 49.45 3.77 -9.56
CA ASP A 217 50.60 4.00 -10.44
C ASP A 217 51.72 2.98 -10.21
N THR A 218 51.80 2.42 -9.00
CA THR A 218 52.73 1.32 -8.66
C THR A 218 52.23 -0.06 -9.12
N GLY A 219 51.03 -0.15 -9.69
CA GLY A 219 50.42 -1.38 -10.20
C GLY A 219 49.92 -2.36 -9.13
N ARG A 220 49.84 -1.93 -7.86
CA ARG A 220 49.39 -2.78 -6.74
C ARG A 220 47.87 -2.97 -6.73
N ILE A 221 47.14 -1.98 -7.23
CA ILE A 221 45.67 -1.97 -7.32
C ILE A 221 45.27 -1.50 -8.73
N SER A 222 44.16 -2.02 -9.25
CA SER A 222 43.62 -1.64 -10.57
C SER A 222 43.05 -0.22 -10.57
N GLU A 223 43.22 0.49 -11.70
CA GLU A 223 42.66 1.83 -11.93
C GLU A 223 41.13 1.92 -11.74
N ARG A 224 40.41 0.80 -11.91
CA ARG A 224 38.97 0.71 -11.65
C ARG A 224 38.57 1.21 -10.25
N TYR A 225 39.44 1.06 -9.24
CA TYR A 225 39.14 1.54 -7.89
C TYR A 225 39.19 3.06 -7.76
N LEU A 226 39.96 3.75 -8.61
CA LEU A 226 39.98 5.21 -8.69
C LEU A 226 38.73 5.76 -9.41
N GLU A 227 38.25 5.05 -10.43
CA GLU A 227 36.96 5.33 -11.08
C GLU A 227 35.82 5.23 -10.05
N LEU A 228 35.78 4.13 -9.29
CA LEU A 228 34.79 3.92 -8.22
C LEU A 228 34.83 5.04 -7.17
N TRP A 229 36.02 5.46 -6.74
CA TRP A 229 36.16 6.60 -5.82
C TRP A 229 35.51 7.87 -6.40
N THR A 230 35.79 8.16 -7.67
CA THR A 230 35.27 9.35 -8.36
C THR A 230 33.75 9.28 -8.51
N THR A 231 33.21 8.10 -8.88
CA THR A 231 31.75 7.89 -8.93
C THR A 231 31.08 8.11 -7.57
N VAL A 232 31.68 7.64 -6.47
CA VAL A 232 31.13 7.86 -5.12
C VAL A 232 31.15 9.34 -4.75
N GLU A 233 32.21 10.08 -5.10
CA GLU A 233 32.28 11.54 -4.90
C GLU A 233 31.23 12.30 -5.71
N GLU A 234 31.02 11.92 -6.97
CA GLU A 234 30.00 12.52 -7.85
C GLU A 234 28.59 12.27 -7.32
N LEU A 235 28.26 11.01 -7.00
CA LEU A 235 26.97 10.65 -6.43
C LEU A 235 26.71 11.36 -5.09
N LYS A 236 27.75 11.54 -4.26
CA LYS A 236 27.63 12.30 -3.02
C LYS A 236 27.28 13.77 -3.27
N LYS A 237 27.86 14.40 -4.30
CA LYS A 237 27.52 15.78 -4.70
C LYS A 237 26.09 15.88 -5.23
N GLU A 238 25.69 14.97 -6.13
CA GLU A 238 24.34 14.97 -6.70
C GLU A 238 23.24 14.83 -5.62
N VAL A 239 23.46 13.97 -4.62
CA VAL A 239 22.49 13.78 -3.52
C VAL A 239 22.43 15.01 -2.59
N ILE A 240 23.54 15.74 -2.43
CA ILE A 240 23.56 17.03 -1.72
C ILE A 240 22.78 18.07 -2.53
N ASP A 241 22.93 18.10 -3.85
CA ASP A 241 22.18 19.01 -4.73
C ASP A 241 20.67 18.68 -4.75
N CYS A 242 20.30 17.40 -4.67
CA CYS A 242 18.90 17.01 -4.50
C CYS A 242 18.28 17.46 -3.17
N LYS A 243 19.08 17.77 -2.12
CA LYS A 243 18.54 18.41 -0.89
C LYS A 243 18.01 19.82 -1.15
N HIS A 244 18.41 20.48 -2.25
CA HIS A 244 17.90 21.81 -2.61
C HIS A 244 16.46 21.81 -3.16
N PHE A 245 15.80 20.65 -3.28
CA PHE A 245 14.34 20.58 -3.46
C PHE A 245 13.53 20.84 -2.17
N LYS A 246 14.20 21.17 -1.06
CA LYS A 246 13.55 21.82 0.09
C LYS A 246 13.64 23.34 -0.05
N ASN A 247 12.71 23.88 -0.82
CA ASN A 247 11.85 25.01 -0.42
C ASN A 247 10.46 24.78 -1.00
#